data_AF-A0A2K4ANI4-F1
#
_entry.id   AF-A0A2K4ANI4-F1
#
_cell.length_a   1.000
_cell.length_b   1.000
_cell.length_c   1.000
_cell.angle_alpha   90.00
_cell.angle_beta   90.00
_cell.angle_gamma   90.00
#
_symmetry.space_group_name_H-M   'P 1'
#
loop_
_entity.id
_entity.type
_entity.pdbx_description
1 polymer ?
#
loop_
_entity_poly.entity_id
_entity_poly.type
_entity_poly.pdbx_seq_one_letter_code
_entity_poly.pdbx_strand_id
1 'polypeptide(L)'
;MVLFIYEIILFLIISLSYYLTSNHFMAVTVGNFTSIFGMFAAILFTCYYPLYKSLEYKQGKRFIRIIHIRNWIMIILIIFILVHLSLKLFLDF
;
A
#
# COMPACT_ATOMS: atom_id res chain seq x y z
N MET A 1 8.23 3.21 -15.19
CA MET A 1 8.78 4.23 -14.27
C MET A 1 7.68 5.00 -13.53
N VAL A 2 6.66 5.54 -14.23
CA VAL A 2 5.56 6.30 -13.60
C VAL A 2 4.76 5.50 -12.55
N LEU A 3 4.37 4.26 -12.87
CA LEU A 3 3.63 3.38 -11.92
C LEU A 3 4.40 3.08 -10.64
N PHE A 4 5.73 2.94 -10.73
CA PHE A 4 6.59 2.70 -9.57
C PHE A 4 6.66 3.92 -8.64
N ILE A 5 6.74 5.13 -9.22
CA ILE A 5 6.72 6.38 -8.45
C ILE A 5 5.37 6.54 -7.75
N TYR A 6 4.28 6.24 -8.45
CA TYR A 6 2.92 6.28 -7.90
C TYR A 6 2.75 5.31 -6.71
N GLU A 7 3.27 4.08 -6.82
CA GLU A 7 3.26 3.08 -5.76
C GLU A 7 3.96 3.59 -4.48
N ILE A 8 5.13 4.22 -4.63
CA ILE A 8 5.90 4.79 -3.51
C ILE A 8 5.15 5.95 -2.86
N ILE A 9 4.57 6.85 -3.66
CA ILE A 9 3.81 8.00 -3.16
C ILE A 9 2.62 7.52 -2.34
N LEU A 10 1.85 6.55 -2.85
CA LEU A 10 0.72 5.99 -2.11
C LEU A 10 1.17 5.31 -0.81
N PHE A 11 2.26 4.54 -0.85
CA PHE A 11 2.82 3.91 0.35
C PHE A 11 3.19 4.95 1.42
N LEU A 12 3.81 6.07 1.03
CA LEU A 12 4.14 7.17 1.93
C LEU A 12 2.88 7.83 2.51
N ILE A 13 1.86 8.09 1.69
CA ILE A 13 0.59 8.69 2.16
C ILE A 13 -0.10 7.77 3.19
N ILE A 14 -0.17 6.47 2.92
CA ILE A 14 -0.75 5.49 3.84
C ILE A 14 0.04 5.46 5.15
N SER A 15 1.37 5.40 5.07
CA SER A 15 2.26 5.35 6.24
C SER A 15 2.16 6.62 7.09
N LEU A 16 2.11 7.80 6.45
CA LEU A 16 1.95 9.08 7.13
C LEU A 16 0.57 9.17 7.81
N SER A 17 -0.49 8.77 7.10
CA SER A 17 -1.85 8.75 7.65
C SER A 17 -1.95 7.84 8.87
N TYR A 18 -1.31 6.67 8.80
CA TYR A 18 -1.20 5.76 9.94
C TYR A 18 -0.43 6.38 11.10
N TYR A 19 0.71 7.02 10.84
CA TYR A 19 1.50 7.69 11.87
C TYR A 19 0.71 8.79 12.59
N LEU A 20 0.00 9.65 11.83
CA LEU A 20 -0.83 10.71 12.40
C LEU A 20 -1.97 10.15 13.26
N THR A 21 -2.56 9.04 12.79
CA THR A 21 -3.64 8.36 13.50
C THR A 21 -3.17 7.70 14.81
N SER A 22 -2.04 7.02 14.78
CA SER A 22 -1.49 6.34 15.95
C SER A 22 -1.05 7.33 17.03
N ASN A 23 -0.60 8.53 16.64
CA ASN A 23 -0.24 9.61 17.57
C ASN A 23 -1.42 10.52 17.96
N HIS A 24 -2.67 10.14 17.66
CA HIS A 24 -3.88 10.88 18.03
C HIS A 24 -4.00 12.28 17.40
N PHE A 25 -3.16 12.60 16.41
CA PHE A 25 -3.31 13.83 15.61
C PHE A 25 -4.49 13.74 14.62
N MET A 26 -4.95 12.52 14.31
CA MET A 26 -6.05 12.26 13.39
C MET A 26 -6.95 11.14 13.95
N ALA A 27 -8.26 11.37 13.96
CA ALA A 27 -9.22 10.36 14.40
C ALA A 27 -9.42 9.26 13.33
N VAL A 28 -9.59 8.02 13.79
CA VAL A 28 -10.00 6.90 12.95
C VAL A 28 -11.50 7.00 12.73
N THR A 29 -11.90 7.58 11.60
CA THR A 29 -13.29 7.57 11.15
C THR A 29 -13.46 6.56 10.04
N VAL A 30 -14.70 6.09 9.83
CA VAL A 30 -15.04 5.23 8.70
C VAL A 30 -14.57 5.87 7.38
N GLY A 31 -14.78 7.18 7.20
CA GLY A 31 -14.35 7.90 6.00
C GLY A 31 -12.84 7.87 5.77
N ASN A 32 -12.05 8.15 6.81
CA ASN A 32 -10.59 8.12 6.72
C ASN A 32 -10.08 6.70 6.44
N PHE A 33 -10.68 5.70 7.10
CA PHE A 33 -10.35 4.29 6.87
C PHE A 33 -10.67 3.84 5.44
N THR A 34 -11.86 4.16 4.93
CA THR A 34 -12.25 3.84 3.54
C THR A 34 -11.32 4.49 2.53
N SER A 35 -10.85 5.71 2.77
CA SER A 35 -9.86 6.39 1.91
C SER A 35 -8.53 5.63 1.87
N ILE A 36 -7.99 5.24 3.03
CA ILE A 36 -6.75 4.44 3.13
C ILE A 36 -6.92 3.09 2.44
N PHE A 37 -8.08 2.44 2.62
CA PHE A 37 -8.39 1.18 1.94
C PHE A 37 -8.44 1.35 0.42
N GLY A 38 -9.03 2.44 -0.09
CA GLY A 38 -9.03 2.76 -1.51
C GLY A 38 -7.63 2.96 -2.09
N MET A 39 -6.74 3.64 -1.35
CA MET A 39 -5.34 3.79 -1.72
C MET A 39 -4.60 2.44 -1.75
N PHE A 40 -4.87 1.56 -0.79
CA PHE A 40 -4.33 0.19 -0.81
C PHE A 40 -4.80 -0.61 -2.02
N ALA A 41 -6.08 -0.54 -2.37
CA ALA A 41 -6.61 -1.19 -3.58
C ALA A 41 -5.93 -0.68 -4.85
N ALA A 42 -5.63 0.62 -4.94
CA ALA A 42 -4.87 1.21 -6.04
C ALA A 42 -3.41 0.71 -6.10
N ILE A 43 -2.76 0.51 -4.96
CA ILE A 43 -1.43 -0.13 -4.88
C ILE A 43 -1.49 -1.56 -5.40
N LEU A 44 -2.46 -2.36 -4.94
CA LEU A 44 -2.63 -3.74 -5.43
C LEU A 44 -2.81 -3.77 -6.94
N PHE A 45 -3.72 -2.95 -7.47
CA PHE A 45 -3.94 -2.87 -8.91
C PHE A 45 -2.65 -2.50 -9.67
N THR A 46 -1.87 -1.56 -9.14
CA THR A 46 -0.60 -1.12 -9.71
C THR A 46 0.50 -2.17 -9.63
N CYS A 47 0.53 -3.00 -8.58
CA CYS A 47 1.46 -4.12 -8.45
C CYS A 47 1.14 -5.25 -9.43
N TYR A 48 -0.16 -5.52 -9.69
CA TYR A 48 -0.60 -6.61 -10.56
C TYR A 48 -0.68 -6.23 -12.04
N TYR A 49 -0.97 -4.98 -12.40
CA TYR A 49 -1.12 -4.53 -13.79
C TYR A 49 0.14 -4.74 -14.67
N PRO A 50 1.38 -4.45 -14.21
CA PRO A 50 2.60 -4.67 -14.97
C PRO A 50 2.89 -6.15 -15.24
N LEU A 51 2.41 -7.06 -14.38
CA LEU A 51 2.56 -8.51 -14.55
C LEU A 51 1.75 -9.03 -15.75
N TYR A 52 0.64 -8.38 -16.10
CA TYR A 52 -0.24 -8.80 -17.19
C TYR A 52 0.06 -8.13 -18.54
N LYS A 53 0.64 -6.92 -18.55
CA LYS A 53 0.80 -6.11 -19.78
C LYS A 53 2.11 -6.34 -20.55
N SER A 54 3.14 -6.93 -19.94
CA SER A 54 4.51 -6.83 -20.46
C SER A 54 5.04 -8.13 -21.07
N LEU A 55 5.19 -8.16 -22.41
CA LEU A 55 6.12 -9.04 -23.14
C LEU A 55 7.60 -8.68 -22.86
N GLU A 56 7.89 -7.52 -22.25
CA GLU A 56 9.22 -7.04 -21.87
C GLU A 56 9.75 -7.69 -20.56
N TYR A 57 8.92 -8.49 -19.87
CA TYR A 57 9.31 -9.29 -18.71
C TYR A 57 10.34 -10.40 -19.02
N LYS A 58 10.81 -10.50 -20.27
CA LYS A 58 11.79 -11.48 -20.73
C LYS A 58 13.27 -11.08 -20.52
N GLN A 59 13.60 -9.80 -20.27
CA GLN A 59 15.00 -9.34 -20.42
C GLN A 59 15.84 -9.16 -19.14
N GLY A 60 15.32 -9.39 -17.93
CA GLY A 60 16.13 -9.18 -16.71
C GLY A 60 15.64 -9.87 -15.44
N LYS A 61 15.87 -11.19 -15.32
CA LYS A 61 15.38 -12.04 -14.21
C LYS A 61 15.75 -11.54 -12.79
N ARG A 62 16.88 -10.83 -12.61
CA ARG A 62 17.30 -10.30 -11.29
C ARG A 62 16.54 -9.03 -10.89
N PHE A 63 16.37 -8.07 -11.78
CA PHE A 63 15.71 -6.80 -11.48
C PHE A 63 14.22 -6.98 -11.18
N ILE A 64 13.58 -7.89 -11.92
CA ILE A 64 12.19 -8.31 -11.71
C ILE A 64 12.00 -8.90 -10.30
N ARG A 65 12.93 -9.75 -9.85
CA ARG A 65 12.84 -10.38 -8.52
C ARG A 65 12.93 -9.34 -7.41
N ILE A 66 13.80 -8.35 -7.54
CA ILE A 66 13.94 -7.26 -6.55
C ILE A 66 12.65 -6.45 -6.47
N ILE A 67 12.05 -6.10 -7.61
CA ILE A 67 10.77 -5.38 -7.63
C ILE A 67 9.66 -6.21 -6.96
N HIS A 68 9.58 -7.50 -7.27
CA HIS A 68 8.55 -8.37 -6.70
C HIS A 68 8.68 -8.52 -5.17
N ILE A 69 9.91 -8.69 -4.67
CA ILE A 69 10.19 -8.73 -3.23
C ILE A 69 9.79 -7.41 -2.56
N ARG A 70 10.16 -6.26 -3.15
CA ARG A 70 9.77 -4.94 -2.61
C ARG A 70 8.25 -4.81 -2.52
N ASN A 71 7.54 -5.12 -3.60
CA ASN A 71 6.08 -5.01 -3.65
C ASN A 71 5.43 -5.92 -2.61
N TRP A 72 5.96 -7.13 -2.42
CA TRP A 72 5.46 -8.04 -1.39
C TRP A 72 5.64 -7.50 0.03
N ILE A 73 6.82 -6.94 0.33
CA ILE A 73 7.09 -6.28 1.62
C ILE A 73 6.11 -5.12 1.85
N MET A 74 5.89 -4.26 0.85
CA MET A 74 4.97 -3.13 0.99
C MET A 74 3.52 -3.59 1.22
N ILE A 75 3.06 -4.62 0.51
CA ILE A 75 1.71 -5.17 0.70
C ILE A 75 1.54 -5.70 2.12
N ILE A 76 2.50 -6.46 2.64
CA ILE A 76 2.45 -7.00 4.02
C ILE A 76 2.36 -5.86 5.05
N LEU A 77 3.19 -4.83 4.89
CA LEU A 77 3.17 -3.66 5.78
C LEU A 77 1.84 -2.91 5.75
N ILE A 78 1.27 -2.69 4.57
CA ILE A 78 -0.01 -1.99 4.44
C ILE A 78 -1.16 -2.84 5.00
N ILE A 79 -1.14 -4.17 4.81
CA ILE A 79 -2.12 -5.08 5.44
C ILE A 79 -2.05 -4.96 6.96
N PHE A 80 -0.85 -4.94 7.54
CA PHE A 80 -0.70 -4.73 8.98
C PHE A 80 -1.31 -3.40 9.44
N ILE A 81 -1.02 -2.30 8.74
CA ILE A 81 -1.59 -0.98 9.00
C ILE A 81 -3.13 -1.03 8.96
N LEU A 82 -3.70 -1.66 7.93
CA LEU A 82 -5.15 -1.79 7.75
C LEU A 82 -5.81 -2.59 8.87
N VAL A 83 -5.22 -3.71 9.28
CA VAL A 83 -5.74 -4.52 10.39
C VAL A 83 -5.70 -3.71 11.67
N HIS A 84 -4.58 -3.04 11.98
CA HIS A 84 -4.46 -2.21 13.17
C HIS A 84 -5.49 -1.06 13.19
N LEU A 85 -5.64 -0.34 12.08
CA LEU A 85 -6.65 0.71 11.93
C LEU A 85 -8.09 0.16 12.07
N SER A 86 -8.36 -1.03 11.54
CA SER A 86 -9.68 -1.67 11.67
C SER A 86 -9.99 -2.00 13.13
N LEU A 87 -9.02 -2.56 13.86
CA LEU A 87 -9.17 -2.83 15.30
C LEU A 87 -9.46 -1.54 16.06
N LYS A 88 -8.71 -0.46 15.77
CA LYS A 88 -8.94 0.86 16.38
C LYS A 88 -10.32 1.44 16.05
N LEU A 89 -10.84 1.20 14.84
CA LEU A 89 -12.17 1.68 14.42
C LEU A 89 -13.34 0.91 15.06
N PHE A 90 -13.21 -0.41 15.20
CA PHE A 90 -14.32 -1.28 15.64
C PHE A 90 -14.29 -1.66 17.12
N LEU A 91 -13.12 -1.58 17.76
CA LEU A 91 -12.91 -2.01 19.15
C LEU A 91 -12.50 -0.87 20.09
N ASP A 92 -12.49 0.39 19.62
CA ASP A 92 -12.08 1.59 20.38
C ASP A 92 -10.75 1.42 21.15
N PHE A 93 -9.77 0.75 20.52
CA PHE A 93 -8.44 0.48 21.10
C PHE A 93 -7.40 1.59 20.83
#